data_AF-A0A935C244-F1
#
_entry.id   AF-A0A935C244-F1
#
_cell.length_a   1.000
_cell.length_b   1.000
_cell.length_c   1.000
_cell.angle_alpha   90.00
_cell.angle_beta   90.00
_cell.angle_gamma   90.00
#
_symmetry.space_group_name_H-M   'P 1'
#
loop_
_entity.id
_entity.type
_entity.pdbx_description
1 polymer ?
#
loop_
_entity_poly.entity_id
_entity_poly.type
_entity_poly.pdbx_seq_one_letter_code
_entity_poly.pdbx_strand_id
1 'polypeptide(L)'
;MSAKNRDRKNRWRCKTVGFNVSPEENDQINFAVKLSGHTKQDFLISRVLNRDIIVQGNPRVYKALKTQLALVLDELKRIEAG
;
A
#
# COMPACT_ATOMS: atom_id res chain seq x y z
N MET A 1 16.28 10.07 13.46
CA MET A 1 16.29 8.63 13.13
C MET A 1 16.34 7.84 14.42
N SER A 2 15.34 7.00 14.72
CA SER A 2 15.33 6.16 15.93
C SER A 2 16.48 5.14 15.87
N ALA A 3 17.14 4.91 17.00
CA ALA A 3 18.35 4.11 17.13
C ALA A 3 18.18 2.71 16.47
N LYS A 4 19.16 2.34 15.64
CA LYS A 4 19.22 1.08 14.89
C LYS A 4 19.48 -0.10 15.84
N ASN A 5 18.47 -0.51 16.61
CA ASN A 5 18.60 -1.60 17.56
C ASN A 5 18.12 -2.92 16.94
N ARG A 6 19.06 -3.82 16.66
CA ARG A 6 18.79 -5.23 16.29
C ARG A 6 18.47 -5.99 17.57
N ASP A 7 17.44 -6.84 17.57
CA ASP A 7 17.22 -7.75 18.70
C ASP A 7 18.30 -8.85 18.75
N ARG A 8 18.35 -9.64 19.85
CA ARG A 8 19.32 -10.77 20.00
C ARG A 8 19.22 -11.83 18.88
N LYS A 9 18.19 -11.78 18.03
CA LYS A 9 17.96 -12.67 16.89
C LYS A 9 18.12 -11.94 15.55
N ASN A 10 18.73 -10.76 15.54
CA ASN A 10 18.99 -9.96 14.35
C ASN A 10 17.72 -9.51 13.58
N ARG A 11 16.58 -9.36 14.27
CA ARG A 11 15.33 -8.87 13.68
C ARG A 11 15.23 -7.35 13.83
N TRP A 12 15.00 -6.65 12.72
CA TRP A 12 14.83 -5.18 12.70
C TRP A 12 13.46 -4.74 13.21
N ARG A 13 12.42 -5.57 13.05
CA ARG A 13 11.04 -5.29 13.47
C ARG A 13 10.55 -6.47 14.32
N CYS A 14 10.86 -6.44 15.61
CA CYS A 14 10.66 -7.57 16.52
C CYS A 14 9.34 -7.55 17.30
N LYS A 15 8.49 -6.53 17.08
CA LYS A 15 7.20 -6.35 17.75
C LYS A 15 6.05 -6.52 16.76
N THR A 16 5.04 -7.29 17.14
CA THR A 16 3.79 -7.47 16.39
C THR A 16 2.75 -6.49 16.94
N VAL A 17 2.06 -5.78 16.06
CA VAL A 17 0.89 -4.94 16.37
C VAL A 17 -0.27 -5.49 15.55
N GLY A 18 -1.36 -5.87 16.22
CA GLY A 18 -2.57 -6.38 15.60
C GLY A 18 -3.77 -5.51 15.94
N PHE A 19 -4.65 -5.31 14.99
CA PHE A 19 -5.91 -4.60 15.15
C PHE A 19 -6.99 -5.29 14.31
N ASN A 20 -8.24 -5.21 14.75
CA ASN A 20 -9.37 -5.74 14.01
C ASN A 20 -9.89 -4.67 13.05
N VAL A 21 -10.24 -5.07 11.84
CA VAL A 21 -10.81 -4.21 10.79
C VAL A 21 -12.05 -4.87 10.22
N SER A 22 -12.97 -4.05 9.72
CA SER A 22 -14.06 -4.55 8.90
C SER A 22 -13.54 -5.10 7.56
N PRO A 23 -14.32 -5.93 6.84
CA PRO A 23 -13.96 -6.38 5.50
C PRO A 23 -13.70 -5.22 4.54
N GLU A 24 -14.53 -4.17 4.61
CA GLU A 24 -14.42 -2.97 3.76
C GLU A 24 -13.12 -2.19 4.02
N GLU A 25 -12.76 -2.01 5.29
CA GLU A 25 -11.52 -1.35 5.70
C GLU A 25 -10.30 -2.16 5.23
N ASN A 26 -10.34 -3.49 5.35
CA ASN A 26 -9.30 -4.36 4.85
C ASN A 26 -9.11 -4.22 3.33
N ASP A 27 -10.19 -4.12 2.57
CA ASP A 27 -10.12 -3.96 1.11
C ASP A 27 -9.54 -2.60 0.71
N GLN A 28 -9.92 -1.52 1.40
CA GLN A 28 -9.32 -0.19 1.20
C GLN A 28 -7.82 -0.20 1.49
N ILE A 29 -7.38 -0.84 2.59
CA ILE A 29 -5.97 -0.97 2.93
C ILE A 29 -5.23 -1.75 1.84
N ASN A 30 -5.80 -2.88 1.38
CA ASN A 30 -5.19 -3.72 0.35
C ASN A 30 -5.02 -2.97 -0.98
N PHE A 31 -6.03 -2.20 -1.36
CA PHE A 31 -6.00 -1.36 -2.56
C PHE A 31 -4.90 -0.30 -2.47
N ALA A 32 -4.83 0.44 -1.36
CA ALA A 32 -3.83 1.49 -1.16
C ALA A 32 -2.40 0.92 -1.12
N VAL A 33 -2.19 -0.23 -0.47
CA VAL A 33 -0.91 -0.94 -0.47
C VAL A 33 -0.49 -1.30 -1.89
N LYS A 34 -1.38 -1.88 -2.68
CA LYS A 34 -1.11 -2.29 -4.07
C LYS A 34 -0.72 -1.10 -4.96
N LEU A 35 -1.39 0.03 -4.81
CA LEU A 35 -1.07 1.28 -5.50
C LEU A 35 0.29 1.84 -5.10
N SER A 36 0.59 1.82 -3.80
CA SER A 36 1.82 2.38 -3.26
C SER A 36 3.09 1.60 -3.65
N GLY A 37 2.96 0.34 -4.06
CA GLY A 37 4.09 -0.54 -4.38
C GLY A 37 4.87 -1.04 -3.15
N HIS A 38 4.48 -0.64 -1.94
CA HIS A 38 5.08 -1.05 -0.68
C HIS A 38 4.52 -2.38 -0.18
N THR A 39 5.21 -3.01 0.78
CA THR A 39 4.62 -4.14 1.52
C THR A 39 3.54 -3.63 2.48
N LYS A 40 2.57 -4.47 2.87
CA LYS A 40 1.55 -4.09 3.86
C LYS A 40 2.17 -3.54 5.15
N GLN A 41 3.26 -4.16 5.62
CA GLN A 41 3.96 -3.72 6.82
C GLN A 41 4.58 -2.34 6.65
N ASP A 42 5.27 -2.08 5.54
CA ASP A 42 5.91 -0.77 5.28
C ASP A 42 4.87 0.34 5.10
N PHE A 43 3.78 0.03 4.39
CA PHE A 43 2.68 0.96 4.17
C PHE A 43 2.01 1.36 5.49
N LEU A 44 1.64 0.37 6.31
CA LEU A 44 0.97 0.62 7.60
C LEU A 44 1.88 1.38 8.57
N ILE A 45 3.16 1.00 8.67
CA ILE A 45 4.12 1.73 9.52
C ILE A 45 4.26 3.19 9.05
N SER A 46 4.32 3.43 7.74
CA SER A 46 4.46 4.79 7.20
C SER A 46 3.21 5.62 7.45
N ARG A 47 2.01 5.06 7.24
CA ARG A 47 0.73 5.72 7.54
C ARG A 47 0.56 6.04 9.01
N VAL A 48 0.80 5.09 9.91
CA VAL A 48 0.62 5.28 11.36
C VAL A 48 1.61 6.29 11.94
N LEU A 49 2.83 6.35 11.39
CA LEU A 49 3.85 7.32 11.83
C LEU A 49 3.77 8.67 11.09
N ASN A 50 2.71 8.92 10.30
CA ASN A 50 2.55 10.12 9.46
C ASN A 50 3.80 10.43 8.61
N ARG A 51 4.47 9.40 8.11
CA ARG A 51 5.60 9.57 7.19
C ARG A 51 5.08 9.63 5.77
N ASP A 52 5.56 10.61 5.00
CA ASP A 52 5.21 10.73 3.59
C ASP A 52 5.49 9.42 2.85
N ILE A 53 4.46 8.92 2.18
CA ILE A 53 4.58 7.73 1.34
C ILE A 53 5.14 8.18 0.01
N ILE A 54 6.46 8.11 -0.12
CA ILE A 54 7.13 8.33 -1.39
C ILE A 54 6.88 7.07 -2.24
N VAL A 55 6.08 7.24 -3.31
CA VAL A 55 5.87 6.19 -4.32
C VAL A 55 7.15 6.09 -5.13
N GLN A 56 7.95 5.06 -4.85
CA GLN A 56 9.13 4.78 -5.66
C GLN A 56 8.69 4.09 -6.95
N GLY A 57 9.13 4.61 -8.10
CA GLY A 57 8.90 4.00 -9.40
C GLY A 57 9.39 2.55 -9.40
N ASN A 58 8.46 1.61 -9.48
CA ASN A 58 8.71 0.17 -9.50
C ASN A 58 7.80 -0.45 -10.58
N PRO A 59 8.24 -1.48 -11.32
CA PRO A 59 7.39 -2.23 -12.25
C PRO A 59 6.01 -2.62 -11.67
N ARG A 60 5.92 -2.88 -10.36
CA ARG A 60 4.64 -3.14 -9.66
C ARG A 60 3.70 -1.94 -9.68
N VAL A 61 4.23 -0.74 -9.42
CA VAL A 61 3.47 0.52 -9.47
C VAL A 61 3.00 0.78 -10.89
N TYR A 62 3.88 0.60 -11.89
CA TYR A 62 3.51 0.74 -13.30
C TYR A 62 2.38 -0.22 -13.70
N LYS A 63 2.47 -1.49 -13.30
CA LYS A 63 1.42 -2.49 -13.58
C LYS A 63 0.10 -2.11 -12.91
N ALA A 64 0.15 -1.67 -11.65
CA ALA A 64 -1.05 -1.24 -10.93
C ALA A 64 -1.72 -0.03 -11.59
N LEU A 65 -0.93 0.99 -11.95
CA LEU A 65 -1.41 2.18 -12.66
C LEU A 65 -2.02 1.83 -14.01
N LYS A 66 -1.36 0.99 -14.81
CA LYS A 66 -1.88 0.54 -16.11
C LYS A 66 -3.24 -0.16 -15.98
N THR A 67 -3.40 -1.04 -14.98
CA THR A 67 -4.68 -1.71 -14.74
C THR A 67 -5.77 -0.74 -14.31
N GLN A 68 -5.46 0.21 -13.42
CA GLN A 68 -6.45 1.22 -12.98
C GLN A 68 -6.86 2.15 -14.12
N LEU A 69 -5.91 2.60 -14.94
CA LEU A 69 -6.21 3.43 -16.12
C LEU A 69 -7.06 2.69 -17.15
N ALA A 70 -6.86 1.38 -17.32
CA ALA A 70 -7.72 0.57 -18.19
C ALA A 70 -9.17 0.51 -17.69
N LEU A 71 -9.38 0.32 -16.38
CA LEU A 71 -10.72 0.34 -15.78
C LEU A 71 -11.42 1.69 -15.96
N VAL A 72 -10.69 2.79 -15.76
CA VAL A 72 -11.21 4.14 -15.99
C VAL A 72 -11.61 4.32 -17.46
N LEU A 73 -10.79 3.84 -18.39
CA LEU A 73 -11.06 3.93 -19.83
C LEU A 73 -12.29 3.11 -20.22
N ASP A 74 -12.50 1.94 -19.63
CA ASP A 74 -13.69 1.12 -19.86
C ASP A 74 -14.97 1.80 -19.36
N GLU A 75 -14.93 2.42 -18.16
CA GLU A 75 -16.07 3.20 -17.65
C GLU A 75 -16.36 4.45 -18.51
N LEU A 76 -15.33 5.14 -18.98
CA LEU A 76 -15.50 6.29 -19.88
C LEU A 76 -16.17 5.88 -21.20
N LYS A 77 -15.75 4.76 -21.80
CA LYS A 77 -16.38 4.22 -23.01
C LYS A 77 -17.83 3.81 -22.78
N ARG A 78 -18.14 3.26 -21.62
CA ARG A 78 -19.52 2.91 -21.25
C ARG A 78 -20.41 4.16 -21.18
N ILE A 79 -19.88 5.27 -20.66
CA ILE A 79 -20.62 6.55 -20.61
C ILE A 79 -20.79 7.14 -22.01
N GLU A 80 -19.79 7.02 -22.89
CA GLU A 80 -19.85 7.53 -24.28
C GLU A 80 -20.80 6.72 -25.18
N ALA A 81 -20.99 5.43 -24.90
CA ALA A 81 -21.87 4.54 -25.65
C ALA A 81 -23.35 4.56 -25.18
N GLY A 82 -23.68 5.37 -24.17
CA GLY A 82 -25.05 5.66 -23.73
C GLY A 82 -25.54 7.02 -24.23
#